data_AF-A0A925ABF0-F1
#
_entry.id   AF-A0A925ABF0-F1
#
_cell.length_a   1.000
_cell.length_b   1.000
_cell.length_c   1.000
_cell.angle_alpha   90.00
_cell.angle_beta   90.00
_cell.angle_gamma   90.00
#
_symmetry.space_group_name_H-M   'P 1'
#
loop_
_entity.id
_entity.type
_entity.pdbx_description
1 polymer ?
#
loop_
_entity_poly.entity_id
_entity_poly.type
_entity_poly.pdbx_seq_one_letter_code
_entity_poly.pdbx_strand_id
1 'polypeptide(L)'
;MSMTLGQSWISNSRITIFAMLRGMVNGRSFASDLRTTFQLRDGGNAYDVASDVSEVVSALFLSQQPPLRVQCVAAPDPGNPARATVTISLPGGTIEAGSISIKTLPPPKIVLPTGAVVTPFGNATIAPNDPVRATVSNISLSGLDGASITAPRSPADGGVVLNLNPVTLDVAQRRFDLTAWGRIGPNSHARFGTVSFAGLGNGVASVFGDFRDIGSLQVQVDIMRDDELIGTVTPPFGALGSILPHPQHGAVPSMVSCGILPPGETIEPTLFFVFDGMFLFGDSVKGNPYAGNSLRISAFNPLTPVQFVRQVDIGLANPAVPPWSVDILNAQRLGGTLACPCDWDDSGLLNSQDFFDFLTDFFGGDADFNQDGFTNSQDFFDFLTCMFTQPPGCS
;
A
#
# COMPACT_ATOMS: atom_id res chain seq x y z
N MET A 1 -10.37 38.07 14.62
CA MET A 1 -9.13 37.69 13.88
C MET A 1 -9.49 36.64 12.85
N SER A 2 -8.88 36.67 11.67
CA SER A 2 -9.18 35.73 10.58
C SER A 2 -7.88 35.08 10.09
N MET A 3 -7.87 33.77 9.94
CA MET A 3 -6.73 32.97 9.46
C MET A 3 -7.17 32.14 8.27
N THR A 4 -6.53 32.29 7.12
CA THR A 4 -6.82 31.49 5.91
C THR A 4 -5.79 30.38 5.73
N LEU A 5 -6.26 29.14 5.68
CA LEU A 5 -5.47 27.93 5.42
C LEU A 5 -5.62 27.54 3.96
N GLY A 6 -4.53 27.15 3.29
CA GLY A 6 -4.54 26.62 1.92
C GLY A 6 -4.25 25.12 1.91
N GLN A 7 -4.98 24.36 1.10
CA GLN A 7 -5.01 22.89 1.07
C GLN A 7 -3.66 22.23 0.76
N SER A 8 -2.68 22.97 0.22
CA SER A 8 -1.50 22.35 -0.40
C SER A 8 -0.48 21.70 0.56
N TRP A 9 -0.63 21.73 1.89
CA TRP A 9 0.50 21.36 2.78
C TRP A 9 0.16 20.80 4.17
N ILE A 10 -0.95 20.09 4.39
CA ILE A 10 -1.46 19.96 5.77
C ILE A 10 -1.70 18.54 6.32
N SER A 11 -1.43 17.46 5.57
CA SER A 11 -1.41 16.12 6.22
C SER A 11 -0.07 15.89 6.94
N ASN A 12 -0.11 15.36 8.17
CA ASN A 12 1.06 15.07 9.02
C ASN A 12 1.98 16.25 9.34
N SER A 13 1.55 17.48 9.08
CA SER A 13 2.28 18.69 9.46
C SER A 13 2.14 18.93 10.96
N ARG A 14 3.26 19.20 11.63
CA ARG A 14 3.22 19.81 12.97
C ARG A 14 2.96 21.29 12.82
N ILE A 15 1.82 21.74 13.35
CA ILE A 15 1.48 23.16 13.39
C ILE A 15 1.85 23.67 14.78
N THR A 16 2.77 24.63 14.83
CA THR A 16 3.00 25.41 16.04
C THR A 16 2.35 26.76 15.87
N ILE A 17 1.41 27.08 16.77
CA ILE A 17 0.77 28.39 16.85
C ILE A 17 1.45 29.16 17.97
N PHE A 18 1.99 30.32 17.61
CA PHE A 18 2.40 31.34 18.56
C PHE A 18 1.40 32.49 18.48
N ALA A 19 0.76 32.81 19.61
CA ALA A 19 -0.11 33.96 19.72
C ALA A 19 0.32 34.81 20.93
N MET A 20 0.73 36.04 20.67
CA MET A 20 0.89 37.04 21.72
C MET A 20 -0.41 37.84 21.83
N LEU A 21 -1.10 37.69 22.96
CA LEU A 21 -2.32 38.44 23.24
C LEU A 21 -1.99 39.62 24.13
N ARG A 22 -2.40 40.82 23.71
CA ARG A 22 -2.37 42.03 24.53
C ARG A 22 -3.74 42.70 24.47
N GLY A 23 -4.31 43.02 25.61
CA GLY A 23 -5.61 43.69 25.62
C GLY A 23 -6.01 44.20 26.99
N MET A 24 -7.23 44.73 27.07
CA MET A 24 -7.86 45.11 28.33
C MET A 24 -9.13 44.30 28.54
N VAL A 25 -9.26 43.69 29.73
CA VAL A 25 -10.50 43.05 30.18
C VAL A 25 -10.92 43.75 31.47
N ASN A 26 -12.12 44.32 31.49
CA ASN A 26 -12.64 45.09 32.63
C ASN A 26 -11.67 46.19 33.13
N GLY A 27 -11.00 46.89 32.20
CA GLY A 27 -10.06 47.97 32.52
C GLY A 27 -8.69 47.54 33.04
N ARG A 28 -8.38 46.24 33.09
CA ARG A 28 -7.05 45.74 33.44
C ARG A 28 -6.32 45.25 32.19
N SER A 29 -5.07 45.68 32.02
CA SER A 29 -4.21 45.16 30.97
C SER A 29 -3.87 43.70 31.25
N PHE A 30 -3.90 42.89 30.21
CA PHE A 30 -3.38 41.52 30.24
C PHE A 30 -2.44 41.32 29.06
N ALA A 31 -1.38 40.56 29.30
CA ALA A 31 -0.50 40.05 28.27
C ALA A 31 -0.31 38.54 28.52
N SER A 32 -0.55 37.72 27.51
CA SER A 32 -0.35 36.29 27.59
C SER A 32 0.34 35.79 26.34
N ASP A 33 1.40 35.01 26.54
CA ASP A 33 2.07 34.27 25.49
C ASP A 33 1.47 32.88 25.42
N LEU A 34 0.82 32.59 24.30
CA LEU A 34 0.21 31.31 24.04
C LEU A 34 1.00 30.57 22.99
N ARG A 35 1.57 29.44 23.41
CA ARG A 35 2.28 28.51 22.53
C ARG A 35 1.61 27.16 22.61
N THR A 36 1.11 26.68 21.48
CA THR A 36 0.67 25.30 21.34
C THR A 36 1.25 24.67 20.09
N THR A 37 1.56 23.39 20.20
CA THR A 37 1.94 22.55 19.07
C THR A 37 0.97 21.39 19.06
N PHE A 38 0.28 21.20 17.94
CA PHE A 38 -0.54 20.02 17.72
C PHE A 38 -0.15 19.38 16.40
N GLN A 39 -0.39 18.08 16.34
CA GLN A 39 -0.16 17.26 15.17
C GLN A 39 -1.51 17.02 14.51
N LEU A 40 -1.63 17.41 13.26
CA LEU A 40 -2.79 17.08 12.45
C LEU A 40 -2.69 15.60 12.10
N ARG A 41 -3.69 14.84 12.54
CA ARG A 41 -3.69 13.39 12.43
C ARG A 41 -4.14 12.93 11.04
N ASP A 42 -5.04 13.66 10.41
CA ASP A 42 -5.65 13.25 9.14
C ASP A 42 -5.46 14.30 8.04
N GLY A 43 -5.07 13.84 6.85
CA GLY A 43 -5.05 14.64 5.63
C GLY A 43 -6.46 14.87 5.10
N GLY A 44 -7.23 15.70 5.79
CA GLY A 44 -8.55 16.17 5.36
C GLY A 44 -8.45 17.35 4.37
N ASN A 45 -9.60 17.80 3.88
CA ASN A 45 -9.67 19.02 3.08
C ASN A 45 -9.36 20.26 3.95
N ALA A 46 -9.19 21.45 3.35
CA ALA A 46 -8.80 22.65 4.09
C ALA A 46 -9.78 23.02 5.24
N TYR A 47 -11.05 22.63 5.13
CA TYR A 47 -12.08 22.89 6.14
C TYR A 47 -11.93 21.99 7.38
N ASP A 48 -11.62 20.71 7.21
CA ASP A 48 -11.42 19.77 8.32
C ASP A 48 -10.25 20.25 9.20
N VAL A 49 -9.15 20.66 8.55
CA VAL A 49 -7.99 21.26 9.24
C VAL A 49 -8.38 22.55 9.97
N ALA A 50 -9.19 23.41 9.35
CA ALA A 50 -9.66 24.64 9.97
C ALA A 50 -10.53 24.36 11.20
N SER A 51 -11.33 23.29 11.17
CA SER A 51 -12.15 22.84 12.29
C SER A 51 -11.29 22.38 13.46
N ASP A 52 -10.28 21.53 13.21
CA ASP A 52 -9.35 21.07 14.26
C ASP A 52 -8.60 22.23 14.91
N VAL A 53 -8.14 23.19 14.09
CA VAL A 53 -7.48 24.40 14.60
C VAL A 53 -8.46 25.20 15.48
N SER A 54 -9.73 25.32 15.07
CA SER A 54 -10.77 26.03 15.82
C SER A 54 -10.99 25.44 17.21
N GLU A 55 -11.01 24.10 17.31
CA GLU A 55 -11.16 23.39 18.58
C GLU A 55 -9.95 23.59 19.51
N VAL A 56 -8.74 23.40 18.98
CA VAL A 56 -7.50 23.57 19.76
C VAL A 56 -7.34 25.00 20.27
N VAL A 57 -7.64 25.98 19.43
CA VAL A 57 -7.62 27.40 19.84
C VAL A 57 -8.66 27.65 20.94
N SER A 58 -9.88 27.14 20.80
CA SER A 58 -10.93 27.31 21.81
C SER A 58 -10.52 26.72 23.16
N ALA A 59 -9.97 25.50 23.17
CA ALA A 59 -9.51 24.83 24.38
C ALA A 59 -8.39 25.61 25.10
N LEU A 60 -7.46 26.18 24.33
CA LEU A 60 -6.30 26.91 24.84
C LEU A 60 -6.65 28.28 25.46
N PHE A 61 -7.69 28.95 24.96
CA PHE A 61 -8.21 30.17 25.60
C PHE A 61 -9.02 29.85 26.86
N LEU A 62 -9.76 28.73 26.85
CA LEU A 62 -10.49 28.25 28.03
C LEU A 62 -9.56 27.83 29.17
N SER A 63 -8.33 27.41 28.89
CA SER A 63 -7.36 27.03 29.91
C SER A 63 -6.66 28.21 30.60
N GLN A 64 -6.93 29.46 30.19
CA GLN A 64 -6.35 30.64 30.84
C GLN A 64 -7.00 30.92 32.20
N GLN A 65 -6.31 31.66 33.06
CA GLN A 65 -6.89 32.15 34.32
C GLN A 65 -6.87 33.69 34.37
N PRO A 66 -8.04 34.36 34.34
CA PRO A 66 -9.39 33.79 34.20
C PRO A 66 -9.63 33.19 32.80
N PRO A 67 -10.54 32.19 32.68
CA PRO A 67 -10.83 31.54 31.40
C PRO A 67 -11.42 32.53 30.40
N LEU A 68 -10.85 32.57 29.20
CA LEU A 68 -11.31 33.43 28.12
C LEU A 68 -12.21 32.61 27.21
N ARG A 69 -13.48 33.02 27.07
CA ARG A 69 -14.41 32.39 26.11
C ARG A 69 -14.23 33.04 24.75
N VAL A 70 -13.62 32.33 23.82
CA VAL A 70 -13.55 32.71 22.40
C VAL A 70 -14.58 31.94 21.60
N GLN A 71 -15.15 32.58 20.59
CA GLN A 71 -15.91 31.90 19.55
C GLN A 71 -14.97 31.70 18.36
N CYS A 72 -14.65 30.45 18.04
CA CYS A 72 -13.88 30.10 16.85
C CYS A 72 -14.82 29.46 15.83
N VAL A 73 -14.86 30.00 14.62
CA VAL A 73 -15.70 29.51 13.52
C VAL A 73 -14.82 29.22 12.31
N ALA A 74 -14.76 27.96 11.89
CA ALA A 74 -14.20 27.57 10.61
C ALA A 74 -15.26 27.75 9.52
N ALA A 75 -14.89 28.37 8.40
CA ALA A 75 -15.73 28.53 7.23
C ALA A 75 -14.92 28.21 5.96
N PRO A 76 -15.48 27.45 4.99
CA PRO A 76 -14.83 27.29 3.69
C PRO A 76 -14.78 28.64 2.96
N ASP A 77 -13.73 28.88 2.18
CA ASP A 77 -13.64 30.06 1.33
C ASP A 77 -14.61 29.88 0.14
N PRO A 78 -15.63 30.76 -0.01
CA PRO A 78 -16.65 30.61 -1.05
C PRO A 78 -16.09 30.75 -2.47
N GLY A 79 -14.90 31.33 -2.64
CA GLY A 79 -14.23 31.44 -3.94
C GLY A 79 -13.17 30.36 -4.19
N ASN A 80 -12.82 29.54 -3.19
CA ASN A 80 -11.78 28.54 -3.34
C ASN A 80 -11.96 27.37 -2.34
N PRO A 81 -12.43 26.18 -2.78
CA PRO A 81 -12.62 25.02 -1.89
C PRO A 81 -11.30 24.50 -1.29
N ALA A 82 -10.16 24.88 -1.85
CA ALA A 82 -8.85 24.61 -1.30
C ALA A 82 -8.45 25.59 -0.18
N ARG A 83 -9.35 26.48 0.26
CA ARG A 83 -9.11 27.41 1.34
C ARG A 83 -10.21 27.36 2.38
N ALA A 84 -9.83 27.54 3.63
CA ALA A 84 -10.76 27.71 4.73
C ALA A 84 -10.26 28.81 5.67
N THR A 85 -11.19 29.51 6.29
CA THR A 85 -10.93 30.62 7.18
C THR A 85 -11.38 30.28 8.59
N VAL A 86 -10.49 30.41 9.57
CA VAL A 86 -10.85 30.36 11.00
C VAL A 86 -11.00 31.78 11.50
N THR A 87 -12.22 32.15 11.93
CA THR A 87 -12.51 33.43 12.56
C THR A 87 -12.58 33.25 14.08
N ILE A 88 -11.75 34.00 14.81
CA ILE A 88 -11.72 34.03 16.27
C ILE A 88 -12.32 35.36 16.74
N SER A 89 -13.39 35.28 17.53
CA SER A 89 -14.11 36.42 18.09
C SER A 89 -14.18 36.32 19.61
N LEU A 90 -14.06 37.46 20.29
CA LEU A 90 -14.24 37.56 21.75
C LEU A 90 -15.52 38.34 22.05
N PRO A 91 -16.27 37.96 23.10
CA PRO A 91 -17.39 38.77 23.57
C PRO A 91 -16.86 40.05 24.23
N GLY A 92 -16.96 41.19 23.52
CA GLY A 92 -16.94 42.51 24.15
C GLY A 92 -15.63 43.33 24.14
N GLY A 93 -14.74 43.20 23.16
CA GLY A 93 -13.60 44.13 23.03
C GLY A 93 -12.72 43.96 21.78
N THR A 94 -11.92 44.98 21.50
CA THR A 94 -10.87 45.00 20.46
C THR A 94 -9.55 44.54 21.05
N ILE A 95 -8.94 43.50 20.48
CA ILE A 95 -7.58 43.05 20.78
C ILE A 95 -6.67 43.40 19.61
N GLU A 96 -5.53 44.04 19.87
CA GLU A 96 -4.41 44.10 18.93
C GLU A 96 -3.56 42.85 19.12
N ALA A 97 -3.74 41.85 18.25
CA ALA A 97 -2.89 40.67 18.25
C ALA A 97 -1.56 41.02 17.57
N GLY A 98 -0.43 40.87 18.30
CA GLY A 98 0.89 41.32 17.84
C GLY A 98 1.50 40.51 16.70
N SER A 99 0.97 39.32 16.41
CA SER A 99 1.16 38.47 15.22
C SER A 99 0.81 37.03 15.60
N ILE A 100 0.24 36.27 14.65
CA ILE A 100 0.23 34.81 14.73
C ILE A 100 1.25 34.29 13.73
N SER A 101 2.28 33.59 14.23
CA SER A 101 3.26 32.91 13.39
C SER A 101 2.95 31.42 13.39
N ILE A 102 2.63 30.90 12.21
CA ILE A 102 2.43 29.47 12.00
C ILE A 102 3.68 28.94 11.34
N LYS A 103 4.39 28.07 12.06
CA LYS A 103 5.43 27.24 11.46
C LYS A 103 4.83 25.86 11.22
N THR A 104 4.49 25.59 9.96
CA THR A 104 4.34 24.23 9.49
C THR A 104 5.73 23.67 9.27
N LEU A 105 6.12 22.66 10.03
CA LEU A 105 7.24 21.83 9.59
C LEU A 105 6.71 21.02 8.40
N PRO A 106 7.34 21.11 7.21
CA PRO A 106 6.93 20.27 6.10
C PRO A 106 6.96 18.81 6.58
N PRO A 107 6.01 17.98 6.15
CA PRO A 107 6.04 16.55 6.46
C PRO A 107 7.42 15.98 6.10
N PRO A 108 7.92 15.00 6.87
CA PRO A 108 9.23 14.42 6.62
C PRO A 108 9.29 13.94 5.16
N LYS A 109 10.16 14.59 4.40
CA LYS A 109 10.42 14.25 3.01
C LYS A 109 11.23 12.96 3.00
N ILE A 110 10.72 11.94 2.33
CA ILE A 110 11.51 10.75 2.03
C ILE A 110 12.18 11.01 0.68
N VAL A 111 13.50 10.86 0.63
CA VAL A 111 14.23 10.83 -0.63
C VAL A 111 14.21 9.40 -1.11
N LEU A 112 13.45 9.12 -2.17
CA LEU A 112 13.46 7.82 -2.82
C LEU A 112 14.85 7.56 -3.43
N PRO A 113 15.26 6.30 -3.63
CA PRO A 113 16.52 5.96 -4.30
C PRO A 113 16.67 6.59 -5.70
N THR A 114 15.56 6.95 -6.34
CA THR A 114 15.52 7.69 -7.62
C THR A 114 15.94 9.17 -7.50
N GLY A 115 16.20 9.66 -6.28
CA GLY A 115 16.41 11.07 -5.98
C GLY A 115 15.11 11.88 -5.88
N ALA A 116 13.95 11.25 -6.14
CA ALA A 116 12.66 11.90 -6.01
C ALA A 116 12.34 12.15 -4.53
N VAL A 117 12.02 13.41 -4.22
CA VAL A 117 11.64 13.84 -2.88
C VAL A 117 10.13 13.71 -2.76
N VAL A 118 9.66 12.68 -2.06
CA VAL A 118 8.22 12.42 -1.88
C VAL A 118 7.76 12.82 -0.48
N THR A 119 6.52 13.27 -0.42
CA THR A 119 5.77 13.47 0.82
C THR A 119 4.79 12.31 0.90
N PRO A 120 5.04 11.25 1.69
CA PRO A 120 4.11 10.12 1.74
C PRO A 120 2.79 10.57 2.35
N PHE A 121 1.71 10.52 1.56
CA PHE A 121 0.34 10.65 2.05
C PHE A 121 -0.20 9.25 2.34
N GLY A 122 -0.46 8.97 3.63
CA GLY A 122 -1.07 7.71 4.09
C GLY A 122 -0.11 6.53 4.14
N ASN A 123 0.44 6.23 5.31
CA ASN A 123 0.99 4.89 5.59
C ASN A 123 -0.11 4.09 6.29
N ALA A 124 -0.68 3.10 5.59
CA ALA A 124 -1.55 2.11 6.20
C ALA A 124 -0.70 0.87 6.48
N THR A 125 -0.19 0.76 7.70
CA THR A 125 0.47 -0.48 8.14
C THR A 125 -0.60 -1.49 8.53
N ILE A 126 -0.78 -2.54 7.72
CA ILE A 126 -1.72 -3.63 8.01
C ILE A 126 -0.97 -4.72 8.76
N ALA A 127 -1.42 -5.04 9.98
CA ALA A 127 -0.89 -6.18 10.73
C ALA A 127 -1.47 -7.49 10.15
N PRO A 128 -0.64 -8.52 9.87
CA PRO A 128 -0.97 -9.58 8.92
C PRO A 128 -1.99 -10.63 9.37
N ASN A 129 -2.63 -10.49 10.55
CA ASN A 129 -3.52 -11.52 11.11
C ASN A 129 -4.87 -10.97 11.60
N ASP A 130 -5.25 -9.76 11.18
CA ASP A 130 -6.53 -9.17 11.51
C ASP A 130 -7.25 -8.87 10.18
N PRO A 131 -8.48 -9.34 9.92
CA PRO A 131 -9.24 -9.03 8.70
C PRO A 131 -9.60 -7.53 8.70
N VAL A 132 -8.60 -6.70 8.42
CA VAL A 132 -8.72 -5.25 8.44
C VAL A 132 -9.12 -4.81 7.04
N ARG A 133 -10.36 -4.33 6.94
CA ARG A 133 -10.80 -3.51 5.81
C ARG A 133 -10.02 -2.20 5.84
N ALA A 134 -9.30 -1.89 4.78
CA ALA A 134 -8.60 -0.63 4.61
C ALA A 134 -9.13 0.06 3.35
N THR A 135 -9.96 1.09 3.52
CA THR A 135 -10.29 1.99 2.40
C THR A 135 -9.13 2.95 2.23
N VAL A 136 -8.50 2.94 1.05
CA VAL A 136 -7.50 3.95 0.70
C VAL A 136 -8.09 4.89 -0.35
N SER A 137 -8.46 6.08 0.10
CA SER A 137 -9.08 7.13 -0.71
C SER A 137 -8.09 8.25 -1.04
N ASN A 138 -8.33 8.99 -2.13
CA ASN A 138 -7.56 10.17 -2.56
C ASN A 138 -6.09 9.89 -2.95
N ILE A 139 -5.81 8.75 -3.57
CA ILE A 139 -4.46 8.32 -3.93
C ILE A 139 -3.96 8.97 -5.26
N SER A 140 -4.36 10.18 -5.64
CA SER A 140 -4.18 10.58 -7.05
C SER A 140 -4.05 12.06 -7.42
N LEU A 141 -3.88 12.97 -6.47
CA LEU A 141 -3.79 14.39 -6.81
C LEU A 141 -2.41 14.76 -7.41
N SER A 142 -1.35 13.98 -7.15
CA SER A 142 0.01 14.33 -7.56
C SER A 142 0.66 13.40 -8.60
N GLY A 143 0.09 12.22 -8.88
CA GLY A 143 0.78 11.16 -9.65
C GLY A 143 1.98 10.52 -8.92
N LEU A 144 2.20 10.91 -7.66
CA LEU A 144 3.15 10.32 -6.71
C LEU A 144 2.43 9.86 -5.42
N ASP A 145 1.10 9.87 -5.44
CA ASP A 145 0.29 9.43 -4.34
C ASP A 145 0.15 7.90 -4.46
N GLY A 146 0.29 7.20 -3.34
CA GLY A 146 0.27 5.74 -3.29
C GLY A 146 -0.13 5.26 -1.90
N ALA A 147 -0.77 4.10 -1.84
CA ALA A 147 -0.92 3.35 -0.60
C ALA A 147 0.26 2.40 -0.47
N SER A 148 1.01 2.49 0.61
CA SER A 148 2.01 1.49 0.93
C SER A 148 1.46 0.50 1.94
N ILE A 149 1.53 -0.79 1.60
CA ILE A 149 1.18 -1.89 2.49
C ILE A 149 2.47 -2.60 2.85
N THR A 150 2.91 -2.36 4.08
CA THR A 150 4.10 -3.01 4.63
C THR A 150 3.67 -4.23 5.43
N ALA A 151 4.12 -5.42 5.02
CA ALA A 151 4.01 -6.61 5.86
C ALA A 151 5.11 -6.55 6.93
N PRO A 152 4.83 -6.78 8.22
CA PRO A 152 5.86 -6.84 9.23
C PRO A 152 6.82 -7.99 8.91
N ARG A 153 8.10 -7.79 9.26
CA ARG A 153 9.15 -8.79 9.07
C ARG A 153 8.68 -10.10 9.71
N SER A 154 8.39 -11.12 8.90
CA SER A 154 8.57 -12.49 9.39
C SER A 154 9.62 -13.19 8.51
N PRO A 155 10.33 -14.17 9.08
CA PRO A 155 11.38 -14.90 8.37
C PRO A 155 10.84 -15.78 7.24
N ALA A 156 9.54 -16.07 7.22
CA ALA A 156 8.90 -16.88 6.18
C ALA A 156 8.52 -15.98 5.00
N ASP A 157 8.98 -16.38 3.82
CA ASP A 157 8.87 -15.69 2.53
C ASP A 157 7.42 -15.56 2.07
N GLY A 158 6.69 -14.64 2.69
CA GLY A 158 5.27 -14.47 2.44
C GLY A 158 5.01 -13.51 1.30
N GLY A 159 4.25 -13.97 0.30
CA GLY A 159 3.61 -13.08 -0.66
C GLY A 159 2.57 -12.18 0.03
N VAL A 160 1.93 -11.31 -0.73
CA VAL A 160 0.83 -10.46 -0.26
C VAL A 160 -0.30 -10.57 -1.26
N VAL A 161 -1.51 -10.89 -0.80
CA VAL A 161 -2.76 -10.85 -1.56
C VAL A 161 -3.58 -9.68 -1.05
N LEU A 162 -4.07 -8.87 -1.98
CA LEU A 162 -4.94 -7.75 -1.73
C LEU A 162 -6.27 -8.04 -2.43
N ASN A 163 -7.30 -8.32 -1.66
CA ASN A 163 -8.67 -8.42 -2.16
C ASN A 163 -9.26 -7.01 -2.25
N LEU A 164 -9.75 -6.66 -3.44
CA LEU A 164 -10.19 -5.33 -3.80
C LEU A 164 -11.70 -5.30 -4.00
N ASN A 165 -12.32 -4.18 -3.71
CA ASN A 165 -13.60 -3.84 -4.32
C ASN A 165 -13.35 -3.66 -5.83
N PRO A 166 -14.22 -4.14 -6.74
CA PRO A 166 -13.91 -4.22 -8.17
C PRO A 166 -13.37 -2.90 -8.75
N VAL A 167 -12.16 -2.96 -9.31
CA VAL A 167 -11.48 -1.82 -9.93
C VAL A 167 -11.63 -1.90 -11.45
N THR A 168 -12.47 -1.04 -12.02
CA THR A 168 -12.66 -0.97 -13.48
C THR A 168 -11.48 -0.28 -14.18
N LEU A 169 -10.82 -1.01 -15.09
CA LEU A 169 -9.63 -0.55 -15.81
C LEU A 169 -9.91 0.23 -17.11
N ASP A 170 -11.15 0.22 -17.60
CA ASP A 170 -11.50 0.74 -18.94
C ASP A 170 -11.36 2.27 -19.05
N VAL A 171 -11.64 3.03 -17.99
CA VAL A 171 -11.77 4.49 -18.11
C VAL A 171 -10.49 5.09 -18.64
N ALA A 172 -10.60 5.72 -19.82
CA ALA A 172 -9.48 6.32 -20.54
C ALA A 172 -8.66 7.18 -19.57
N GLN A 173 -7.33 7.04 -19.67
CA GLN A 173 -6.37 7.77 -18.86
C GLN A 173 -6.22 7.26 -17.41
N ARG A 174 -6.99 6.29 -16.91
CA ARG A 174 -6.71 5.70 -15.58
C ARG A 174 -5.48 4.82 -15.61
N ARG A 175 -4.62 4.93 -14.60
CA ARG A 175 -3.48 4.03 -14.42
C ARG A 175 -3.47 3.42 -13.01
N PHE A 176 -3.50 2.10 -12.95
CA PHE A 176 -3.29 1.33 -11.72
C PHE A 176 -1.86 0.77 -11.73
N ASP A 177 -1.10 1.04 -10.69
CA ASP A 177 0.28 0.57 -10.53
C ASP A 177 0.38 -0.34 -9.30
N LEU A 178 1.02 -1.49 -9.45
CA LEU A 178 1.43 -2.36 -8.37
C LEU A 178 2.95 -2.48 -8.37
N THR A 179 3.59 -2.05 -7.30
CA THR A 179 5.05 -2.11 -7.16
C THR A 179 5.42 -2.95 -5.96
N ALA A 180 6.25 -3.97 -6.16
CA ALA A 180 6.77 -4.78 -5.07
C ALA A 180 8.19 -4.35 -4.68
N TRP A 181 8.44 -4.37 -3.39
CA TRP A 181 9.70 -4.04 -2.76
C TRP A 181 10.11 -5.16 -1.81
N GLY A 182 11.41 -5.37 -1.67
CA GLY A 182 11.95 -6.30 -0.70
C GLY A 182 13.47 -6.29 -0.66
N ARG A 183 14.07 -7.44 -0.38
CA ARG A 183 15.53 -7.54 -0.25
C ARG A 183 16.18 -8.09 -1.52
N ILE A 184 17.14 -7.33 -2.05
CA ILE A 184 18.04 -7.74 -3.13
C ILE A 184 19.48 -7.64 -2.59
N GLY A 185 20.11 -8.79 -2.32
CA GLY A 185 21.43 -8.84 -1.72
C GLY A 185 21.54 -8.03 -0.40
N PRO A 186 22.44 -7.04 -0.28
CA PRO A 186 22.58 -6.22 0.92
C PRO A 186 21.45 -5.18 1.07
N ASN A 187 20.74 -4.84 0.00
CA ASN A 187 19.73 -3.79 0.01
C ASN A 187 18.39 -4.35 0.51
N SER A 188 18.04 -4.04 1.76
CA SER A 188 16.80 -4.52 2.40
C SER A 188 15.50 -3.86 1.91
N HIS A 189 15.60 -2.94 0.96
CA HIS A 189 14.47 -2.15 0.46
C HIS A 189 14.67 -1.75 -1.00
N ALA A 190 14.83 -2.75 -1.86
CA ALA A 190 14.99 -2.56 -3.29
C ALA A 190 13.70 -2.99 -4.02
N ARG A 191 13.39 -2.29 -5.10
CA ARG A 191 12.21 -2.57 -5.94
C ARG A 191 12.48 -3.84 -6.74
N PHE A 192 11.51 -4.75 -6.78
CA PHE A 192 11.56 -5.96 -7.59
C PHE A 192 11.04 -5.70 -8.99
N GLY A 193 9.89 -5.05 -9.05
CA GLY A 193 9.30 -4.62 -10.29
C GLY A 193 8.02 -3.85 -10.07
N THR A 194 7.56 -3.25 -11.16
CA THR A 194 6.29 -2.54 -11.23
C THR A 194 5.49 -3.10 -12.39
N VAL A 195 4.21 -3.39 -12.15
CA VAL A 195 3.23 -3.65 -13.21
C VAL A 195 2.19 -2.53 -13.21
N SER A 196 1.84 -2.08 -14.41
CA SER A 196 0.88 -0.99 -14.61
C SER A 196 -0.23 -1.41 -15.57
N PHE A 197 -1.46 -1.04 -15.25
CA PHE A 197 -2.61 -1.14 -16.15
C PHE A 197 -3.06 0.26 -16.51
N ALA A 198 -3.04 0.61 -17.80
CA ALA A 198 -3.48 1.91 -18.29
C ALA A 198 -4.73 1.77 -19.17
N GLY A 199 -5.84 2.34 -18.73
CA GLY A 199 -7.09 2.40 -19.48
C GLY A 199 -6.95 3.26 -20.73
N LEU A 200 -7.27 2.68 -21.88
CA LEU A 200 -7.29 3.35 -23.17
C LEU A 200 -8.70 3.86 -23.56
N GLY A 201 -9.72 3.51 -22.77
CA GLY A 201 -11.13 3.65 -23.16
C GLY A 201 -11.61 2.51 -24.04
N ASN A 202 -12.92 2.49 -24.32
CA ASN A 202 -13.59 1.51 -25.19
C ASN A 202 -13.42 0.04 -24.75
N GLY A 203 -13.29 -0.18 -23.45
CA GLY A 203 -13.05 -1.50 -22.90
C GLY A 203 -11.65 -2.01 -23.21
N VAL A 204 -10.61 -1.18 -23.21
CA VAL A 204 -9.24 -1.67 -23.41
C VAL A 204 -8.31 -1.12 -22.34
N ALA A 205 -7.47 -1.99 -21.78
CA ALA A 205 -6.40 -1.60 -20.87
C ALA A 205 -5.05 -2.15 -21.36
N SER A 206 -4.05 -1.29 -21.50
CA SER A 206 -2.68 -1.72 -21.77
C SER A 206 -1.98 -2.15 -20.50
N VAL A 207 -1.20 -3.22 -20.59
CA VAL A 207 -0.42 -3.79 -19.50
C VAL A 207 1.05 -3.48 -19.71
N PHE A 208 1.71 -2.96 -18.68
CA PHE A 208 3.14 -2.68 -18.67
C PHE A 208 3.82 -3.40 -17.51
N GLY A 209 5.09 -3.77 -17.68
CA GLY A 209 5.91 -4.38 -16.63
C GLY A 209 7.36 -3.94 -16.72
N ASP A 210 7.96 -3.64 -15.56
CA ASP A 210 9.37 -3.27 -15.45
C ASP A 210 10.02 -3.98 -14.26
N PHE A 211 10.93 -4.91 -14.55
CA PHE A 211 11.70 -5.70 -13.57
C PHE A 211 13.21 -5.47 -13.74
N ARG A 212 13.62 -4.34 -14.33
CA ARG A 212 15.05 -4.06 -14.59
C ARG A 212 15.89 -3.91 -13.32
N ASP A 213 15.27 -3.56 -12.20
CA ASP A 213 15.96 -3.38 -10.92
C ASP A 213 16.57 -4.69 -10.38
N ILE A 214 16.07 -5.84 -10.83
CA ILE A 214 16.64 -7.18 -10.55
C ILE A 214 17.40 -7.75 -11.76
N GLY A 215 17.65 -6.92 -12.78
CA GLY A 215 18.42 -7.25 -13.98
C GLY A 215 17.66 -8.04 -15.03
N SER A 216 16.33 -8.11 -14.95
CA SER A 216 15.53 -8.81 -15.95
C SER A 216 15.21 -7.90 -17.15
N LEU A 217 15.51 -8.38 -18.36
CA LEU A 217 15.28 -7.66 -19.62
C LEU A 217 13.98 -8.07 -20.33
N GLN A 218 13.38 -9.18 -19.90
CA GLN A 218 12.14 -9.70 -20.42
C GLN A 218 11.18 -9.97 -19.27
N VAL A 219 9.91 -9.98 -19.56
CA VAL A 219 8.87 -10.23 -18.57
C VAL A 219 8.08 -11.43 -19.06
N GLN A 220 7.90 -12.43 -18.21
CA GLN A 220 7.00 -13.53 -18.49
C GLN A 220 5.60 -13.14 -18.02
N VAL A 221 4.62 -13.28 -18.90
CA VAL A 221 3.20 -13.08 -18.59
C VAL A 221 2.50 -14.39 -18.85
N ASP A 222 2.06 -15.01 -17.77
CA ASP A 222 1.23 -16.21 -17.77
C ASP A 222 -0.24 -15.80 -17.66
N ILE A 223 -1.03 -16.31 -18.60
CA ILE A 223 -2.47 -16.10 -18.67
C ILE A 223 -3.13 -17.32 -18.08
N MET A 224 -3.85 -17.12 -16.98
CA MET A 224 -4.50 -18.17 -16.21
C MET A 224 -6.02 -18.13 -16.45
N ARG A 225 -6.65 -19.31 -16.42
CA ARG A 225 -8.10 -19.48 -16.35
C ARG A 225 -8.41 -20.45 -15.23
N ASP A 226 -9.06 -19.97 -14.18
CA ASP A 226 -9.45 -20.81 -13.05
C ASP A 226 -8.25 -21.59 -12.48
N ASP A 227 -7.12 -20.88 -12.32
CA ASP A 227 -5.81 -21.38 -11.90
C ASP A 227 -5.11 -22.36 -12.86
N GLU A 228 -5.68 -22.65 -14.04
CA GLU A 228 -5.03 -23.39 -15.12
C GLU A 228 -4.24 -22.44 -16.04
N LEU A 229 -3.00 -22.80 -16.40
CA LEU A 229 -2.19 -22.04 -17.36
C LEU A 229 -2.73 -22.23 -18.79
N ILE A 230 -3.22 -21.15 -19.40
CA ILE A 230 -3.77 -21.17 -20.77
C ILE A 230 -2.73 -20.73 -21.80
N GLY A 231 -1.78 -19.88 -21.41
CA GLY A 231 -0.73 -19.44 -22.30
C GLY A 231 0.30 -18.57 -21.60
N THR A 232 1.46 -18.47 -22.23
CA THR A 232 2.59 -17.67 -21.76
C THR A 232 3.09 -16.78 -22.89
N VAL A 233 3.40 -15.53 -22.57
CA VAL A 233 4.15 -14.62 -23.46
C VAL A 233 5.37 -14.08 -22.75
N THR A 234 6.45 -13.81 -23.49
CA THR A 234 7.72 -13.33 -22.91
C THR A 234 8.22 -12.05 -23.61
N PRO A 235 7.44 -10.94 -23.56
CA PRO A 235 7.84 -9.68 -24.16
C PRO A 235 9.06 -9.05 -23.46
N PRO A 236 9.74 -8.09 -24.10
CA PRO A 236 10.65 -7.18 -23.40
C PRO A 236 9.92 -6.40 -22.29
N PHE A 237 10.66 -5.89 -21.30
CA PHE A 237 10.10 -4.93 -20.34
C PHE A 237 9.48 -3.72 -21.06
N GLY A 238 8.51 -3.05 -20.42
CA GLY A 238 7.73 -1.99 -21.04
C GLY A 238 6.32 -2.47 -21.35
N ALA A 239 5.86 -2.32 -22.59
CA ALA A 239 4.51 -2.73 -23.00
C ALA A 239 4.45 -4.25 -23.17
N LEU A 240 3.66 -4.92 -22.33
CA LEU A 240 3.56 -6.38 -22.31
C LEU A 240 2.43 -6.89 -23.21
N GLY A 241 1.34 -6.13 -23.31
CA GLY A 241 0.15 -6.51 -24.07
C GLY A 241 -1.05 -5.64 -23.70
N SER A 242 -2.24 -6.07 -24.11
CA SER A 242 -3.50 -5.42 -23.79
C SER A 242 -4.55 -6.43 -23.33
N ILE A 243 -5.35 -6.02 -22.35
CA ILE A 243 -6.57 -6.67 -21.92
C ILE A 243 -7.72 -6.09 -22.73
N LEU A 244 -8.48 -6.97 -23.39
CA LEU A 244 -9.65 -6.68 -24.21
C LEU A 244 -10.88 -7.39 -23.62
N PRO A 245 -12.10 -6.89 -23.89
CA PRO A 245 -13.32 -7.52 -23.43
C PRO A 245 -13.48 -8.89 -24.09
N HIS A 246 -13.90 -9.89 -23.33
CA HIS A 246 -14.28 -11.16 -23.93
C HIS A 246 -15.61 -11.00 -24.70
N PRO A 247 -15.76 -11.54 -25.93
CA PRO A 247 -16.96 -11.35 -26.75
C PRO A 247 -18.28 -11.76 -26.08
N GLN A 248 -18.21 -12.71 -25.14
CA GLN A 248 -19.39 -13.19 -24.40
C GLN A 248 -19.76 -12.31 -23.19
N HIS A 249 -18.85 -11.46 -22.70
CA HIS A 249 -19.04 -10.67 -21.48
C HIS A 249 -19.19 -9.16 -21.73
N GLY A 250 -18.85 -8.67 -22.93
CA GLY A 250 -19.20 -7.34 -23.43
C GLY A 250 -18.49 -6.13 -22.76
N ALA A 251 -17.89 -6.31 -21.58
CA ALA A 251 -17.11 -5.30 -20.86
C ALA A 251 -15.75 -5.85 -20.43
N VAL A 252 -14.78 -4.97 -20.17
CA VAL A 252 -13.52 -5.36 -19.51
C VAL A 252 -13.83 -5.78 -18.09
N PRO A 253 -13.34 -6.93 -17.63
CA PRO A 253 -13.57 -7.34 -16.27
C PRO A 253 -12.84 -6.40 -15.31
N SER A 254 -13.43 -6.20 -14.14
CA SER A 254 -12.82 -5.38 -13.10
C SER A 254 -11.81 -6.22 -12.33
N MET A 255 -10.71 -5.58 -11.92
CA MET A 255 -9.72 -6.22 -11.07
C MET A 255 -10.26 -6.34 -9.64
N VAL A 256 -10.29 -7.55 -9.10
CA VAL A 256 -10.86 -7.87 -7.78
C VAL A 256 -9.82 -8.39 -6.80
N SER A 257 -8.65 -8.80 -7.28
CA SER A 257 -7.54 -9.15 -6.42
C SER A 257 -6.22 -8.88 -7.12
N CYS A 258 -5.20 -8.50 -6.36
CA CYS A 258 -3.85 -8.38 -6.87
C CYS A 258 -2.83 -8.61 -5.76
N GLY A 259 -1.56 -8.76 -6.14
CA GLY A 259 -0.53 -8.96 -5.14
C GLY A 259 0.77 -9.48 -5.71
N ILE A 260 1.52 -10.12 -4.83
CA ILE A 260 2.79 -10.79 -5.14
C ILE A 260 2.78 -12.19 -4.54
N LEU A 261 3.11 -13.18 -5.36
CA LEU A 261 3.21 -14.57 -4.93
C LEU A 261 4.52 -14.80 -4.16
N PRO A 262 4.54 -15.75 -3.22
CA PRO A 262 5.75 -16.11 -2.50
C PRO A 262 6.80 -16.75 -3.46
N PRO A 263 8.11 -16.53 -3.23
CA PRO A 263 9.18 -17.19 -3.97
C PRO A 263 9.12 -18.73 -3.97
N GLY A 264 8.44 -19.34 -2.99
CA GLY A 264 8.28 -20.80 -2.90
C GLY A 264 7.38 -21.39 -3.99
N GLU A 265 6.44 -20.62 -4.54
CA GLU A 265 5.59 -21.06 -5.66
C GLU A 265 6.22 -20.74 -7.01
N THR A 266 7.09 -19.73 -7.08
CA THR A 266 7.75 -19.28 -8.30
C THR A 266 9.18 -18.87 -8.00
N ILE A 267 10.15 -19.46 -8.70
CA ILE A 267 11.59 -19.12 -8.59
C ILE A 267 11.84 -17.61 -8.84
N GLU A 268 10.94 -16.97 -9.59
CA GLU A 268 11.00 -15.57 -9.98
C GLU A 268 9.98 -14.74 -9.19
N PRO A 269 10.23 -13.44 -8.92
CA PRO A 269 9.23 -12.58 -8.30
C PRO A 269 8.03 -12.42 -9.24
N THR A 270 6.85 -12.82 -8.76
CA THR A 270 5.64 -12.88 -9.59
C THR A 270 4.55 -11.99 -9.00
N LEU A 271 4.16 -10.95 -9.76
CA LEU A 271 2.98 -10.14 -9.46
C LEU A 271 1.76 -10.80 -10.08
N PHE A 272 0.66 -10.92 -9.34
CA PHE A 272 -0.57 -11.54 -9.85
C PHE A 272 -1.76 -10.57 -9.81
N PHE A 273 -2.70 -10.79 -10.72
CA PHE A 273 -3.90 -9.97 -10.89
C PHE A 273 -5.08 -10.87 -11.26
N VAL A 274 -6.16 -10.79 -10.49
CA VAL A 274 -7.40 -11.56 -10.69
C VAL A 274 -8.54 -10.62 -11.04
N PHE A 275 -9.36 -11.06 -11.99
CA PHE A 275 -10.46 -10.30 -12.54
C PHE A 275 -11.81 -10.99 -12.30
N ASP A 276 -12.89 -10.23 -12.18
CA ASP A 276 -14.24 -10.75 -11.95
C ASP A 276 -14.91 -11.39 -13.18
N GLY A 277 -14.18 -11.47 -14.30
CA GLY A 277 -14.67 -12.04 -15.55
C GLY A 277 -13.53 -12.36 -16.51
N MET A 278 -13.90 -13.02 -17.60
CA MET A 278 -12.97 -13.38 -18.65
C MET A 278 -12.53 -12.14 -19.45
N PHE A 279 -11.25 -12.08 -19.77
CA PHE A 279 -10.67 -11.15 -20.73
C PHE A 279 -9.96 -11.89 -21.86
N LEU A 280 -9.66 -11.15 -22.92
CA LEU A 280 -8.71 -11.54 -23.95
C LEU A 280 -7.41 -10.78 -23.73
N PHE A 281 -6.30 -11.50 -23.58
CA PHE A 281 -4.97 -10.91 -23.49
C PHE A 281 -4.22 -11.16 -24.80
N GLY A 282 -3.79 -10.08 -25.45
CA GLY A 282 -3.03 -10.14 -26.68
C GLY A 282 -1.77 -9.29 -26.61
N ASP A 283 -0.68 -9.78 -27.18
CA ASP A 283 0.42 -8.90 -27.57
C ASP A 283 -0.03 -8.00 -28.73
N SER A 284 0.58 -6.84 -28.87
CA SER A 284 0.28 -5.93 -29.98
C SER A 284 0.81 -6.44 -31.34
N VAL A 285 1.41 -7.64 -31.41
CA VAL A 285 2.41 -7.99 -32.42
C VAL A 285 2.15 -9.30 -33.20
N LYS A 286 1.03 -10.02 -33.04
CA LYS A 286 0.36 -10.92 -34.06
C LYS A 286 -0.13 -12.29 -33.52
N GLY A 287 -0.35 -12.48 -32.23
CA GLY A 287 -0.95 -13.71 -31.69
C GLY A 287 -2.48 -13.78 -31.76
N ASN A 288 -3.05 -15.00 -31.75
CA ASN A 288 -4.41 -15.19 -31.26
C ASN A 288 -4.43 -14.82 -29.77
N PRO A 289 -5.36 -13.98 -29.30
CA PRO A 289 -5.39 -13.61 -27.89
C PRO A 289 -5.72 -14.82 -27.01
N TYR A 290 -5.12 -14.87 -25.83
CA TYR A 290 -5.42 -15.87 -24.81
C TYR A 290 -6.63 -15.42 -24.00
N ALA A 291 -7.58 -16.33 -23.76
CA ALA A 291 -8.74 -16.04 -22.92
C ALA A 291 -8.51 -16.55 -21.49
N GLY A 292 -8.46 -15.64 -20.53
CA GLY A 292 -8.22 -15.94 -19.11
C GLY A 292 -8.97 -15.02 -18.16
N ASN A 293 -8.88 -15.28 -16.87
CA ASN A 293 -9.43 -14.46 -15.78
C ASN A 293 -8.38 -14.02 -14.76
N SER A 294 -7.12 -14.43 -14.95
CA SER A 294 -6.01 -14.00 -14.11
C SER A 294 -4.71 -13.87 -14.91
N LEU A 295 -3.83 -12.97 -14.47
CA LEU A 295 -2.49 -12.79 -14.99
C LEU A 295 -1.47 -13.04 -13.88
N ARG A 296 -0.41 -13.78 -14.19
CA ARG A 296 0.83 -13.82 -13.40
C ARG A 296 1.94 -13.19 -14.24
N ILE A 297 2.62 -12.20 -13.68
CA ILE A 297 3.63 -11.41 -14.37
C ILE A 297 4.92 -11.51 -13.57
N SER A 298 5.90 -12.24 -14.11
CA SER A 298 7.18 -12.52 -13.47
C SER A 298 8.36 -11.93 -14.23
N ALA A 299 9.44 -11.70 -13.50
CA ALA A 299 10.71 -11.30 -14.10
C ALA A 299 11.38 -12.52 -14.76
N PHE A 300 11.52 -12.53 -16.08
CA PHE A 300 12.12 -13.67 -16.77
C PHE A 300 13.65 -13.64 -16.62
N ASN A 301 14.24 -14.73 -16.11
CA ASN A 301 15.69 -14.90 -15.92
C ASN A 301 16.37 -13.69 -15.24
N PRO A 302 16.00 -13.35 -13.99
CA PRO A 302 16.59 -12.21 -13.31
C PRO A 302 18.07 -12.48 -12.98
N LEU A 303 18.92 -11.46 -13.19
CA LEU A 303 20.36 -11.57 -12.89
C LEU A 303 20.64 -11.56 -11.39
N THR A 304 19.72 -11.02 -10.59
CA THR A 304 19.88 -10.93 -9.15
C THR A 304 18.81 -11.77 -8.44
N PRO A 305 19.21 -12.75 -7.61
CA PRO A 305 18.26 -13.55 -6.86
C PRO A 305 17.49 -12.64 -5.89
N VAL A 306 16.17 -12.77 -5.93
CA VAL A 306 15.27 -12.10 -4.98
C VAL A 306 15.21 -12.93 -3.72
N GLN A 307 15.42 -12.27 -2.56
CA GLN A 307 15.40 -12.98 -1.28
C GLN A 307 13.98 -13.03 -0.71
N PHE A 308 13.34 -11.88 -0.50
CA PHE A 308 11.98 -11.83 0.07
C PHE A 308 11.29 -10.50 -0.12
N VAL A 309 9.97 -10.54 -0.29
CA VAL A 309 9.07 -9.37 -0.36
C VAL A 309 8.90 -8.74 1.02
N ARG A 310 8.90 -7.41 1.09
CA ARG A 310 8.62 -6.65 2.31
C ARG A 310 7.39 -5.75 2.21
N GLN A 311 7.16 -5.20 1.04
CA GLN A 311 6.20 -4.13 0.87
C GLN A 311 5.64 -4.17 -0.54
N VAL A 312 4.35 -3.87 -0.64
CA VAL A 312 3.66 -3.67 -1.90
C VAL A 312 3.05 -2.28 -1.87
N ASP A 313 3.35 -1.50 -2.89
CA ASP A 313 2.76 -0.19 -3.09
C ASP A 313 1.72 -0.26 -4.19
N ILE A 314 0.51 0.23 -3.88
CA ILE A 314 -0.53 0.50 -4.87
C ILE A 314 -0.42 1.97 -5.23
N GLY A 315 -0.01 2.23 -6.46
CA GLY A 315 0.04 3.55 -7.06
C GLY A 315 -1.15 3.79 -7.95
N LEU A 316 -1.64 5.02 -7.93
CA LEU A 316 -2.84 5.41 -8.64
C LEU A 316 -2.52 6.70 -9.41
N ALA A 317 -2.26 6.56 -10.70
CA ALA A 317 -1.82 7.67 -11.54
C ALA A 317 -2.92 8.14 -12.51
N ASN A 318 -2.91 9.47 -12.72
CA ASN A 318 -3.74 10.31 -13.59
C ASN A 318 -4.85 11.12 -12.88
N PRO A 319 -4.69 12.46 -12.79
CA PRO A 319 -5.51 13.34 -11.97
C PRO A 319 -6.73 13.94 -12.67
N ALA A 320 -7.08 13.54 -13.90
CA ALA A 320 -8.12 14.23 -14.66
C ALA A 320 -9.55 14.04 -14.09
N VAL A 321 -9.80 12.99 -13.28
CA VAL A 321 -11.13 12.73 -12.70
C VAL A 321 -11.04 12.21 -11.25
N PRO A 322 -10.88 13.08 -10.24
CA PRO A 322 -11.16 12.75 -8.85
C PRO A 322 -12.66 12.81 -8.53
N PRO A 323 -13.12 12.16 -7.44
CA PRO A 323 -12.38 11.22 -6.59
C PRO A 323 -12.47 9.79 -7.14
N TRP A 324 -11.36 9.06 -6.99
CA TRP A 324 -11.35 7.62 -7.14
C TRP A 324 -10.64 7.02 -5.93
N SER A 325 -11.22 5.95 -5.43
CA SER A 325 -10.72 5.18 -4.29
C SER A 325 -10.54 3.75 -4.74
N VAL A 326 -9.55 3.09 -4.16
CA VAL A 326 -9.45 1.63 -4.18
C VAL A 326 -9.76 1.19 -2.76
N ASP A 327 -10.84 0.44 -2.61
CA ASP A 327 -11.18 -0.16 -1.32
C ASP A 327 -10.50 -1.52 -1.23
N ILE A 328 -9.59 -1.67 -0.27
CA ILE A 328 -8.97 -2.96 0.04
C ILE A 328 -9.88 -3.63 1.06
N LEU A 329 -10.59 -4.65 0.59
CA LEU A 329 -11.53 -5.41 1.40
C LEU A 329 -10.80 -6.28 2.42
N ASN A 330 -9.66 -6.84 2.02
CA ASN A 330 -8.81 -7.66 2.86
C ASN A 330 -7.38 -7.67 2.29
N ALA A 331 -6.38 -7.50 3.14
CA ALA A 331 -4.99 -7.73 2.78
C ALA A 331 -4.51 -8.97 3.55
N GLN A 332 -4.40 -10.08 2.83
CA GLN A 332 -3.92 -11.33 3.39
C GLN A 332 -2.46 -11.46 3.02
N ARG A 333 -1.59 -11.64 4.01
CA ARG A 333 -0.26 -12.16 3.71
C ARG A 333 -0.48 -13.56 3.15
N LEU A 334 0.08 -13.85 1.97
CA LEU A 334 0.32 -15.23 1.59
C LEU A 334 1.43 -15.70 2.49
N GLY A 335 1.05 -16.01 3.72
CA GLY A 335 1.78 -16.94 4.52
C GLY A 335 1.74 -18.23 3.73
N GLY A 336 2.73 -18.38 2.85
CA GLY A 336 3.64 -19.42 3.24
C GLY A 336 3.97 -19.16 4.73
N THR A 337 3.26 -19.82 5.64
CA THR A 337 4.01 -20.85 6.34
C THR A 337 4.76 -21.51 5.19
N LEU A 338 6.04 -21.17 4.99
CA LEU A 338 6.93 -22.19 4.45
C LEU A 338 6.56 -23.32 5.38
N ALA A 339 5.68 -24.22 4.93
CA ALA A 339 5.20 -25.33 5.73
C ALA A 339 6.51 -25.84 6.25
N CYS A 340 6.75 -25.66 7.55
CA CYS A 340 8.03 -26.04 8.12
C CYS A 340 8.10 -27.46 7.65
N PRO A 341 9.04 -27.85 6.75
CA PRO A 341 8.91 -29.17 6.16
C PRO A 341 8.98 -30.23 7.29
N CYS A 342 9.56 -29.79 8.41
CA CYS A 342 9.62 -30.35 9.74
C CYS A 342 8.35 -30.30 10.64
N ASP A 343 7.34 -29.49 10.34
CA ASP A 343 6.04 -29.35 11.03
C ASP A 343 5.08 -30.33 10.34
N TRP A 344 5.32 -31.60 10.62
CA TRP A 344 4.76 -32.73 9.90
C TRP A 344 3.25 -32.86 10.10
N ASP A 345 2.71 -32.32 11.19
CA ASP A 345 1.28 -32.31 11.48
C ASP A 345 0.56 -31.00 11.10
N ASP A 346 1.27 -30.06 10.46
CA ASP A 346 0.82 -28.72 10.08
C ASP A 346 0.20 -27.93 11.26
N SER A 347 0.63 -28.21 12.50
CA SER A 347 0.11 -27.54 13.69
C SER A 347 0.61 -26.10 13.85
N GLY A 348 1.66 -25.72 13.10
CA GLY A 348 2.37 -24.46 13.23
C GLY A 348 3.36 -24.44 14.40
N LEU A 349 3.61 -25.59 15.03
CA LEU A 349 4.51 -25.73 16.18
C LEU A 349 5.49 -26.88 15.93
N LEU A 350 6.77 -26.57 15.73
CA LEU A 350 7.80 -27.60 15.57
C LEU A 350 8.14 -28.25 16.93
N ASN A 351 7.59 -29.43 17.20
CA ASN A 351 7.70 -30.09 18.49
C ASN A 351 7.84 -31.62 18.36
N SER A 352 7.82 -32.33 19.50
CA SER A 352 7.99 -33.79 19.49
C SER A 352 6.88 -34.55 18.76
N GLN A 353 5.70 -33.94 18.60
CA GLN A 353 4.57 -34.51 17.87
C GLN A 353 4.97 -34.74 16.40
N ASP A 354 5.53 -33.74 15.73
CA ASP A 354 6.00 -33.82 14.34
C ASP A 354 7.01 -34.95 14.14
N PHE A 355 7.94 -35.11 15.08
CA PHE A 355 8.91 -36.18 15.04
C PHE A 355 8.26 -37.56 15.07
N PHE A 356 7.25 -37.76 15.93
CA PHE A 356 6.58 -39.05 16.06
C PHE A 356 5.62 -39.32 14.90
N ASP A 357 5.00 -38.28 14.34
CA ASP A 357 4.16 -38.41 13.16
C ASP A 357 5.01 -38.72 11.93
N PHE A 358 6.14 -38.02 11.73
CA PHE A 358 7.12 -38.35 10.70
C PHE A 358 7.65 -39.79 10.84
N LEU A 359 7.99 -40.24 12.05
CA LEU A 359 8.44 -41.62 12.26
C LEU A 359 7.36 -42.65 11.92
N THR A 360 6.10 -42.35 12.22
CA THR A 360 4.97 -43.22 11.91
C THR A 360 4.84 -43.40 10.41
N ASP A 361 4.88 -42.30 9.65
CA ASP A 361 4.80 -42.31 8.19
C ASP A 361 6.06 -42.91 7.57
N PHE A 362 7.24 -42.66 8.15
CA PHE A 362 8.51 -43.21 7.70
C PHE A 362 8.54 -44.74 7.77
N PHE A 363 8.07 -45.32 8.88
CA PHE A 363 7.96 -46.77 9.00
C PHE A 363 6.77 -47.35 8.21
N GLY A 364 5.79 -46.52 7.84
CA GLY A 364 4.72 -46.84 6.89
C GLY A 364 5.16 -46.84 5.42
N GLY A 365 6.26 -46.16 5.10
CA GLY A 365 6.74 -45.95 3.73
C GLY A 365 6.11 -44.73 3.02
N ASP A 366 5.54 -43.79 3.79
CA ASP A 366 4.79 -42.62 3.32
C ASP A 366 5.43 -41.29 3.80
N ALA A 367 6.75 -41.25 4.03
CA ALA A 367 7.49 -40.06 4.46
C ALA A 367 8.59 -39.63 3.45
N ASP A 368 8.17 -39.33 2.23
CA ASP A 368 9.02 -38.74 1.17
C ASP A 368 9.20 -37.23 1.42
N PHE A 369 10.14 -36.91 2.30
CA PHE A 369 10.42 -35.54 2.76
C PHE A 369 11.08 -34.69 1.66
N ASN A 370 11.95 -35.30 0.85
CA ASN A 370 12.66 -34.59 -0.21
C ASN A 370 11.92 -34.59 -1.57
N GLN A 371 10.77 -35.28 -1.64
CA GLN A 371 9.88 -35.39 -2.81
C GLN A 371 10.53 -36.10 -4.02
N ASP A 372 11.41 -37.06 -3.78
CA ASP A 372 12.08 -37.86 -4.82
C ASP A 372 11.29 -39.10 -5.26
N GLY A 373 10.15 -39.37 -4.61
CA GLY A 373 9.27 -40.51 -4.85
C GLY A 373 9.58 -41.74 -4.01
N PHE A 374 10.55 -41.68 -3.08
CA PHE A 374 10.95 -42.81 -2.25
C PHE A 374 11.21 -42.42 -0.79
N THR A 375 10.41 -42.95 0.15
CA THR A 375 10.75 -42.88 1.58
C THR A 375 11.97 -43.74 1.91
N ASN A 376 13.09 -43.11 2.24
CA ASN A 376 14.34 -43.77 2.52
C ASN A 376 15.20 -43.01 3.54
N SER A 377 16.37 -43.54 3.90
CA SER A 377 17.24 -42.94 4.92
C SER A 377 17.62 -41.48 4.64
N GLN A 378 17.58 -41.02 3.38
CA GLN A 378 17.81 -39.63 3.02
C GLN A 378 16.73 -38.72 3.62
N ASP A 379 15.45 -39.06 3.46
CA ASP A 379 14.32 -38.31 4.06
C ASP A 379 14.43 -38.19 5.57
N PHE A 380 14.83 -39.28 6.22
CA PHE A 380 15.05 -39.29 7.66
C PHE A 380 16.09 -38.26 8.10
N PHE A 381 17.24 -38.20 7.41
CA PHE A 381 18.29 -37.24 7.76
C PHE A 381 17.96 -35.81 7.34
N ASP A 382 17.21 -35.62 6.24
CA ASP A 382 16.75 -34.31 5.80
C ASP A 382 15.71 -33.75 6.78
N PHE A 383 14.76 -34.57 7.24
CA PHE A 383 13.81 -34.22 8.29
C PHE A 383 14.52 -33.88 9.61
N LEU A 384 15.45 -34.71 10.08
CA LEU A 384 16.20 -34.42 11.32
C LEU A 384 17.00 -33.12 11.23
N THR A 385 17.61 -32.86 10.07
CA THR A 385 18.32 -31.61 9.83
C THR A 385 17.35 -30.44 9.93
N CYS A 386 16.19 -30.54 9.29
CA CYS A 386 15.13 -29.54 9.37
C CYS A 386 14.67 -29.32 10.82
N MET A 387 14.35 -30.39 11.54
CA MET A 387 13.83 -30.34 12.91
C MET A 387 14.82 -29.73 13.92
N PHE A 388 16.12 -30.03 13.82
CA PHE A 388 17.11 -29.57 14.80
C PHE A 388 17.82 -28.26 14.42
N THR A 389 17.76 -27.84 13.15
CA THR A 389 18.33 -26.55 12.73
C THR A 389 17.31 -25.42 12.71
N GLN A 390 16.01 -25.74 12.86
CA GLN A 390 14.88 -24.81 12.89
C GLN A 390 14.96 -23.75 11.77
N PRO A 391 14.55 -24.09 10.54
CA PRO A 391 14.56 -23.17 9.42
C PRO A 391 13.80 -21.88 9.76
N PRO A 392 14.19 -20.73 9.18
CA PRO A 392 13.46 -19.49 9.36
C PRO A 392 11.97 -19.66 9.01
N GLY A 393 11.08 -19.52 9.99
CA GLY A 393 9.64 -19.69 9.80
C GLY A 393 9.01 -20.87 10.55
N CYS A 394 9.83 -21.76 11.12
CA CYS A 394 9.41 -22.87 11.96
C CYS A 394 9.43 -22.39 13.43
N SER A 395 8.29 -22.33 14.13
CA SER A 395 8.21 -21.83 15.52
C SER A 395 8.07 -22.92 16.57
#